data_AF-A0A965YAV5-F1
#
_entry.id   AF-A0A965YAV5-F1
#
_cell.length_a   1.000
_cell.length_b   1.000
_cell.length_c   1.000
_cell.angle_alpha   90.00
_cell.angle_beta   90.00
_cell.angle_gamma   90.00
#
_symmetry.space_group_name_H-M   'P 1'
#
loop_
_entity.id
_entity.type
_entity.pdbx_description
1 polymer ?
#
loop_
_entity_poly.entity_id
_entity_poly.type
_entity_poly.pdbx_seq_one_letter_code
_entity_poly.pdbx_strand_id
1 'polypeptide(L)'
;VESFQANPNKTLLNIIFAAQTAKDLGVKKVVLISPYLAFMRQDKRFKDGEAINAQIMAKIINTYIDKFITIDPHLHRIRHMDDIFHIPAKNLSANLAISNFIKKNFKNTIIMGPDWESYQWAEEISSNLGIKNTVLEKTRHSYRHVDVMMKNQIDMKDKNVIIVDDIISTGNTMIKAAATAKSNGAKTITAIGVHGLFVENAYEKMNRYFDNIYTVNTITHKTNKIDIIPTIVEELNKQI
;
A
#
# COMPACT_ATOMS: atom_id res chain seq x y z
N VAL A 1 -9.90 11.76 11.13
CA VAL A 1 -8.90 10.81 10.61
C VAL A 1 -9.54 9.45 10.64
N GLU A 2 -9.66 8.78 9.50
CA GLU A 2 -10.39 7.51 9.43
C GLU A 2 -9.89 6.68 8.24
N SER A 3 -9.49 5.44 8.47
CA SER A 3 -9.13 4.50 7.40
C SER A 3 -10.35 3.68 6.98
N PHE A 4 -10.46 3.33 5.70
CA PHE A 4 -11.61 2.54 5.18
C PHE A 4 -11.52 1.04 5.54
N GLN A 5 -11.42 0.72 6.83
CA GLN A 5 -11.32 -0.62 7.39
C GLN A 5 -11.99 -0.63 8.77
N ALA A 6 -12.60 -1.72 9.26
CA ALA A 6 -12.80 -3.03 8.62
C ALA A 6 -13.97 -3.06 7.63
N ASN A 7 -14.87 -2.07 7.67
CA ASN A 7 -16.05 -2.03 6.81
C ASN A 7 -16.06 -0.71 6.01
N PRO A 8 -15.56 -0.71 4.77
CA PRO A 8 -15.48 0.47 3.92
C PRO A 8 -16.82 1.20 3.74
N ASN A 9 -17.93 0.47 3.64
CA ASN A 9 -19.26 1.06 3.43
C ASN A 9 -19.73 1.82 4.67
N LYS A 10 -19.57 1.20 5.85
CA LYS A 10 -19.90 1.86 7.13
C LYS A 10 -19.00 3.06 7.38
N THR A 11 -17.70 2.93 7.11
CA THR A 11 -16.74 4.03 7.23
C THR A 11 -17.13 5.21 6.34
N LEU A 12 -17.51 4.96 5.08
CA LEU A 12 -17.95 6.01 4.17
C LEU A 12 -19.17 6.78 4.72
N LEU A 13 -20.18 6.07 5.22
CA LEU A 13 -21.35 6.70 5.83
C LEU A 13 -20.98 7.52 7.09
N ASN A 14 -20.12 6.98 7.95
CA ASN A 14 -19.65 7.69 9.14
C ASN A 14 -18.93 9.00 8.78
N ILE A 15 -18.08 8.97 7.76
CA ILE A 15 -17.36 10.16 7.26
C ILE A 15 -18.35 11.21 6.77
N ILE A 16 -19.38 10.81 6.01
CA ILE A 16 -20.40 11.73 5.49
C ILE A 16 -21.17 12.38 6.64
N PHE A 17 -21.66 11.59 7.59
CA PHE A 17 -22.39 12.12 8.74
C PHE A 17 -21.53 13.08 9.56
N ALA A 18 -20.29 12.70 9.88
CA ALA A 18 -19.38 13.56 10.62
C ALA A 18 -19.07 14.87 9.88
N ALA A 19 -18.81 14.80 8.58
CA ALA A 19 -18.51 15.97 7.75
C ALA A 19 -19.71 16.91 7.63
N GLN A 20 -20.90 16.37 7.34
CA GLN A 20 -22.12 17.17 7.23
C GLN A 20 -22.47 17.82 8.56
N THR A 21 -22.47 17.05 9.66
CA THR A 21 -22.75 17.59 10.99
C THR A 21 -21.74 18.66 11.39
N ALA A 22 -20.44 18.48 11.09
CA ALA A 22 -19.44 19.50 11.38
C ALA A 22 -19.72 20.81 10.61
N LYS A 23 -20.11 20.71 9.34
CA LYS A 23 -20.50 21.86 8.51
C LYS A 23 -21.76 22.56 9.06
N ASP A 24 -22.76 21.78 9.47
CA ASP A 24 -23.98 22.31 10.10
C ASP A 24 -23.68 23.04 11.42
N LEU A 25 -22.66 22.60 12.16
CA LEU A 25 -22.16 23.25 13.38
C LEU A 25 -21.20 24.43 13.11
N GLY A 26 -21.01 24.82 11.84
CA GLY A 26 -20.32 26.06 11.46
C GLY A 26 -18.81 25.95 11.26
N VAL A 27 -18.24 24.75 11.11
CA VAL A 27 -16.81 24.65 10.75
C VAL A 27 -16.57 25.22 9.35
N LYS A 28 -15.46 25.94 9.18
CA LYS A 28 -15.10 26.53 7.87
C LYS A 28 -14.60 25.52 6.85
N LYS A 29 -14.02 24.41 7.32
CA LYS A 29 -13.35 23.42 6.49
C LYS A 29 -13.32 22.05 7.16
N VAL A 30 -13.60 21.02 6.38
CA VAL A 30 -13.46 19.62 6.76
C VAL A 30 -12.33 19.00 5.95
N VAL A 31 -11.28 18.56 6.64
CA VAL A 31 -10.14 17.84 6.06
C VAL A 31 -10.25 16.35 6.42
N LEU A 32 -10.40 15.50 5.41
CA LEU A 32 -10.35 14.05 5.61
C LEU A 32 -8.92 13.56 5.42
N ILE A 33 -8.39 12.95 6.47
CA ILE A 33 -7.16 12.16 6.40
C ILE A 33 -7.58 10.70 6.49
N SER A 34 -7.36 9.96 5.42
CA SER A 34 -7.67 8.55 5.30
C SER A 34 -6.42 7.75 4.98
N PRO A 35 -5.67 7.28 5.99
CA PRO A 35 -4.42 6.58 5.74
C PRO A 35 -4.54 5.37 4.82
N TYR A 36 -5.68 4.67 4.84
CA TYR A 36 -6.02 3.66 3.84
C TYR A 36 -7.32 4.02 3.09
N LEU A 37 -7.24 4.10 1.77
CA LEU A 37 -8.37 4.37 0.88
C LEU A 37 -8.84 3.09 0.16
N ALA A 38 -10.03 2.61 0.53
CA ALA A 38 -10.65 1.44 -0.11
C ALA A 38 -11.23 1.79 -1.50
N PHE A 39 -11.81 0.79 -2.16
CA PHE A 39 -12.47 0.87 -3.48
C PHE A 39 -11.55 1.14 -4.67
N MET A 40 -10.30 1.56 -4.46
CA MET A 40 -9.34 1.87 -5.53
C MET A 40 -8.97 0.68 -6.43
N ARG A 41 -9.17 -0.57 -5.97
CA ARG A 41 -8.99 -1.77 -6.80
C ARG A 41 -10.13 -1.99 -7.82
N GLN A 42 -11.28 -1.36 -7.62
CA GLN A 42 -12.41 -1.34 -8.58
C GLN A 42 -12.41 0.00 -9.32
N ASP A 43 -11.33 0.25 -10.07
CA ASP A 43 -11.03 1.46 -10.83
C ASP A 43 -11.55 1.42 -12.28
N LYS A 44 -12.13 0.30 -12.71
CA LYS A 44 -12.85 0.14 -13.98
C LYS A 44 -13.97 -0.87 -13.85
N ARG A 45 -14.73 -1.06 -14.93
CA ARG A 45 -15.61 -2.22 -15.10
C ARG A 45 -14.77 -3.41 -15.55
N PHE A 46 -14.74 -4.49 -14.78
CA PHE A 46 -14.08 -5.74 -15.20
C PHE A 46 -15.05 -6.64 -15.96
N LYS A 47 -16.34 -6.53 -15.64
CA LYS A 47 -17.45 -7.14 -16.38
C LYS A 47 -18.51 -6.09 -16.71
N ASP A 48 -19.28 -6.37 -17.75
CA ASP A 48 -20.40 -5.52 -18.14
C ASP A 48 -21.41 -5.39 -16.99
N GLY A 49 -21.88 -4.16 -16.78
CA GLY A 49 -22.80 -3.80 -15.69
C GLY A 49 -22.13 -3.48 -14.35
N GLU A 50 -20.86 -3.83 -14.12
CA GLU A 50 -20.19 -3.57 -12.82
C GLU A 50 -19.96 -2.08 -12.55
N ALA A 51 -20.15 -1.62 -11.32
CA ALA A 51 -19.85 -0.26 -10.92
C ALA A 51 -18.33 0.03 -10.91
N ILE A 52 -17.97 1.31 -11.12
CA ILE A 52 -16.62 1.83 -10.92
C ILE A 52 -16.58 2.48 -9.53
N ASN A 53 -16.40 1.66 -8.49
CA ASN A 53 -16.55 2.12 -7.10
C ASN A 53 -15.56 3.22 -6.72
N ALA A 54 -14.34 3.22 -7.29
CA ALA A 54 -13.36 4.28 -7.05
C ALA A 54 -13.92 5.67 -7.43
N GLN A 55 -14.56 5.78 -8.61
CA GLN A 55 -15.16 7.04 -9.08
C GLN A 55 -16.41 7.43 -8.28
N ILE A 56 -17.25 6.46 -7.95
CA ILE A 56 -18.47 6.71 -7.15
C ILE A 56 -18.11 7.22 -5.76
N MET A 57 -17.17 6.55 -5.09
CA MET A 57 -16.69 6.95 -3.77
C MET A 57 -16.02 8.32 -3.82
N ALA A 58 -15.17 8.61 -4.81
CA ALA A 58 -14.54 9.92 -4.94
C ALA A 58 -15.58 11.03 -5.18
N LYS A 59 -16.61 10.80 -6.00
CA LYS A 59 -17.72 11.76 -6.19
C LYS A 59 -18.44 12.08 -4.87
N ILE A 60 -18.65 11.08 -4.03
CA ILE A 60 -19.25 11.27 -2.70
C ILE A 60 -18.31 12.10 -1.82
N ILE A 61 -17.02 11.74 -1.73
CA ILE A 61 -16.04 12.51 -0.95
C ILE A 61 -15.95 13.97 -1.43
N ASN A 62 -15.89 14.21 -2.75
CA ASN A 62 -15.87 15.54 -3.35
C ASN A 62 -17.05 16.43 -2.92
N THR A 63 -18.18 15.83 -2.52
CA THR A 63 -19.38 16.56 -2.11
C THR A 63 -19.28 17.04 -0.65
N TYR A 64 -18.76 16.19 0.25
CA TYR A 64 -18.83 16.45 1.69
C TYR A 64 -17.52 16.97 2.29
N ILE A 65 -16.39 16.73 1.62
CA ILE A 65 -15.05 17.03 2.14
C ILE A 65 -14.40 18.16 1.36
N ASP A 66 -13.69 19.05 2.04
CA ASP A 66 -13.06 20.22 1.40
C ASP A 66 -11.58 19.98 1.05
N LYS A 67 -10.94 19.00 1.70
CA LYS A 67 -9.58 18.55 1.41
C LYS A 67 -9.37 17.10 1.81
N PHE A 68 -8.59 16.37 1.01
CA PHE A 68 -8.34 14.95 1.21
C PHE A 68 -6.85 14.62 1.27
N ILE A 69 -6.45 13.75 2.20
CA ILE A 69 -5.08 13.22 2.34
C ILE A 69 -5.16 11.70 2.52
N THR A 70 -4.34 10.95 1.79
CA THR A 70 -4.22 9.49 1.89
C THR A 70 -2.75 9.07 1.81
N ILE A 71 -2.45 7.82 2.16
CA ILE A 71 -1.13 7.20 2.00
C ILE A 71 -1.22 6.11 0.92
N ASP A 72 -0.30 6.13 -0.04
CA ASP A 72 -0.11 5.13 -1.12
C ASP A 72 -1.38 4.35 -1.55
N PRO A 73 -2.45 5.02 -2.03
CA PRO A 73 -3.62 4.34 -2.53
C PRO A 73 -3.25 3.51 -3.77
N HIS A 74 -4.02 2.46 -4.02
CA HIS A 74 -3.81 1.57 -5.18
C HIS A 74 -4.13 2.28 -6.51
N LEU A 75 -3.17 3.03 -7.05
CA LEU A 75 -3.28 3.82 -8.28
C LEU A 75 -2.70 3.06 -9.48
N HIS A 76 -3.47 2.10 -10.02
CA HIS A 76 -3.03 1.32 -11.19
C HIS A 76 -3.52 1.92 -12.51
N ARG A 77 -4.84 2.04 -12.72
CA ARG A 77 -5.40 2.63 -13.96
C ARG A 77 -5.77 4.09 -13.80
N ILE A 78 -6.08 4.48 -12.58
CA ILE A 78 -6.13 5.88 -12.13
C ILE A 78 -4.69 6.26 -11.81
N ARG A 79 -4.14 7.26 -12.51
CA ARG A 79 -2.72 7.61 -12.41
C ARG A 79 -2.47 8.65 -11.34
N HIS A 80 -3.42 9.56 -11.17
CA HIS A 80 -3.32 10.67 -10.24
C HIS A 80 -4.61 10.81 -9.42
N MET A 81 -4.48 11.32 -8.20
CA MET A 81 -5.65 11.61 -7.35
C MET A 81 -6.60 12.58 -8.05
N ASP A 82 -6.06 13.54 -8.80
CA ASP A 82 -6.81 14.57 -9.52
C ASP A 82 -7.65 14.02 -10.69
N ASP A 83 -7.44 12.75 -11.09
CA ASP A 83 -8.28 12.07 -12.09
C ASP A 83 -9.72 11.84 -11.57
N ILE A 84 -9.91 11.78 -10.24
CA ILE A 84 -11.21 11.47 -9.60
C ILE A 84 -11.59 12.42 -8.45
N PHE A 85 -10.63 13.13 -7.86
CA PHE A 85 -10.88 14.11 -6.80
C PHE A 85 -10.84 15.53 -7.35
N HIS A 86 -11.93 16.29 -7.21
CA HIS A 86 -12.05 17.68 -7.65
C HIS A 86 -11.83 18.69 -6.52
N ILE A 87 -11.43 18.19 -5.36
CA ILE A 87 -10.99 18.94 -4.18
C ILE A 87 -9.48 18.76 -4.05
N PRO A 88 -8.76 19.63 -3.33
CA PRO A 88 -7.34 19.41 -3.05
C PRO A 88 -7.12 18.03 -2.41
N ALA A 89 -6.47 17.12 -3.16
CA ALA A 89 -6.23 15.75 -2.74
C ALA A 89 -4.73 15.46 -2.77
N LYS A 90 -4.20 14.91 -1.67
CA LYS A 90 -2.78 14.59 -1.54
C LYS A 90 -2.61 13.10 -1.29
N ASN A 91 -1.81 12.47 -2.15
CA ASN A 91 -1.21 11.18 -1.84
C ASN A 91 0.17 11.41 -1.18
N LEU A 92 0.38 10.88 0.01
CA LEU A 92 1.67 10.84 0.68
C LEU A 92 2.29 9.45 0.54
N SER A 93 3.62 9.40 0.42
CA SER A 93 4.35 8.14 0.30
C SER A 93 4.87 7.66 1.66
N ALA A 94 4.73 6.37 1.92
CA ALA A 94 5.33 5.68 3.05
C ALA A 94 6.80 5.27 2.81
N ASN A 95 7.34 5.47 1.61
CA ASN A 95 8.67 4.98 1.22
C ASN A 95 9.77 5.50 2.14
N LEU A 96 9.73 6.76 2.55
CA LEU A 96 10.73 7.31 3.48
C LEU A 96 10.65 6.66 4.88
N ALA A 97 9.44 6.47 5.40
CA ALA A 97 9.23 5.82 6.69
C ALA A 97 9.70 4.36 6.66
N ILE A 98 9.39 3.64 5.57
CA ILE A 98 9.86 2.27 5.33
C ILE A 98 11.39 2.23 5.20
N SER A 99 11.99 3.14 4.42
CA SER A 99 13.44 3.22 4.23
C SER A 99 14.16 3.44 5.57
N ASN A 100 13.69 4.38 6.38
CA ASN A 100 14.25 4.65 7.71
C ASN A 100 14.14 3.43 8.64
N PHE A 101 13.00 2.73 8.61
CA PHE A 101 12.82 1.50 9.36
C PHE A 101 13.81 0.41 8.90
N ILE A 102 13.96 0.22 7.60
CA ILE A 102 14.89 -0.78 7.05
C ILE A 102 16.34 -0.46 7.44
N LYS A 103 16.76 0.80 7.26
CA LYS A 103 18.12 1.28 7.58
C LYS A 103 18.50 1.04 9.05
N LYS A 104 17.54 1.18 9.96
CA LYS A 104 17.76 1.00 11.40
C LYS A 104 17.84 -0.47 11.81
N ASN A 105 17.07 -1.34 11.18
CA ASN A 105 16.84 -2.71 11.68
C ASN A 105 17.53 -3.80 10.86
N PHE A 106 17.96 -3.52 9.63
CA PHE A 106 18.52 -4.53 8.73
C PHE A 106 19.85 -4.07 8.14
N LYS A 107 20.71 -5.06 7.84
CA LYS A 107 21.98 -4.89 7.14
C LYS A 107 22.10 -5.95 6.05
N ASN A 108 22.97 -5.73 5.06
CA ASN A 108 23.19 -6.68 3.96
C ASN A 108 21.86 -7.09 3.28
N THR A 109 21.12 -6.07 2.84
CA THR A 109 19.72 -6.18 2.43
C THR A 109 19.56 -6.01 0.92
N ILE A 110 18.59 -6.73 0.35
CA ILE A 110 18.05 -6.49 -1.00
C ILE A 110 16.56 -6.19 -0.87
N ILE A 111 16.08 -5.22 -1.66
CA ILE A 111 14.65 -4.96 -1.80
C ILE A 111 14.10 -5.81 -2.95
N MET A 112 12.93 -6.39 -2.74
CA MET A 112 12.23 -7.18 -3.74
C MET A 112 10.77 -6.75 -3.81
N GLY A 113 10.21 -6.58 -4.99
CA GLY A 113 8.77 -6.45 -5.16
C GLY A 113 8.14 -7.78 -5.61
N PRO A 114 6.95 -8.15 -5.11
CA PRO A 114 6.30 -9.42 -5.45
C PRO A 114 5.80 -9.50 -6.90
N ASP A 115 5.64 -8.37 -7.58
CA ASP A 115 5.42 -8.29 -9.03
C ASP A 115 5.81 -6.92 -9.63
N TRP A 116 5.57 -6.70 -10.92
CA TRP A 116 5.90 -5.45 -11.61
C TRP A 116 5.16 -4.22 -11.05
N GLU A 117 3.93 -4.36 -10.56
CA GLU A 117 3.16 -3.23 -10.02
C GLU A 117 3.85 -2.66 -8.77
N SER A 118 4.58 -3.52 -8.05
CA SER A 118 5.35 -3.13 -6.87
C SER A 118 6.71 -2.47 -7.14
N TYR A 119 7.13 -2.36 -8.41
CA TYR A 119 8.44 -1.80 -8.78
C TYR A 119 8.65 -0.38 -8.27
N GLN A 120 7.62 0.45 -8.28
CA GLN A 120 7.69 1.83 -7.79
C GLN A 120 8.14 1.94 -6.32
N TRP A 121 7.62 1.09 -5.43
CA TRP A 121 8.05 1.06 -4.03
C TRP A 121 9.45 0.45 -3.90
N ALA A 122 9.72 -0.64 -4.63
CA ALA A 122 11.01 -1.32 -4.58
C ALA A 122 12.16 -0.41 -5.04
N GLU A 123 11.97 0.33 -6.13
CA GLU A 123 12.94 1.26 -6.69
C GLU A 123 13.22 2.42 -5.73
N GLU A 124 12.19 3.15 -5.30
CA GLU A 124 12.36 4.33 -4.45
C GLU A 124 13.02 3.98 -3.10
N ILE A 125 12.55 2.91 -2.43
CA ILE A 125 13.11 2.47 -1.15
C ILE A 125 14.58 2.07 -1.32
N SER A 126 14.90 1.34 -2.37
CA SER A 126 16.29 0.92 -2.61
C SER A 126 17.21 2.08 -2.95
N SER A 127 16.70 3.09 -3.67
CA SER A 127 17.42 4.32 -3.99
C SER A 127 17.73 5.13 -2.73
N ASN A 128 16.74 5.31 -1.84
CA ASN A 128 16.91 5.95 -0.54
C ASN A 128 17.96 5.26 0.35
N LEU A 129 18.14 3.95 0.18
CA LEU A 129 19.06 3.13 0.95
C LEU A 129 20.41 2.90 0.28
N GLY A 130 20.56 3.23 -1.01
CA GLY A 130 21.74 2.90 -1.80
C GLY A 130 21.98 1.39 -1.94
N ILE A 131 20.92 0.59 -2.04
CA ILE A 131 20.99 -0.88 -2.17
C ILE A 131 20.32 -1.38 -3.45
N LYS A 132 20.50 -2.66 -3.77
CA LYS A 132 19.93 -3.26 -4.99
C LYS A 132 18.44 -3.60 -4.79
N ASN A 133 17.66 -3.50 -5.88
CA ASN A 133 16.29 -3.99 -5.94
C ASN A 133 16.04 -4.89 -7.15
N THR A 134 15.04 -5.76 -7.03
CA THR A 134 14.44 -6.49 -8.15
C THR A 134 12.94 -6.65 -7.95
N VAL A 135 12.24 -7.09 -8.98
CA VAL A 135 10.83 -7.47 -8.90
C VAL A 135 10.61 -8.76 -9.67
N LEU A 136 9.52 -9.47 -9.34
CA LEU A 136 9.09 -10.59 -10.16
C LEU A 136 8.30 -10.11 -11.37
N GLU A 137 8.66 -10.64 -12.54
CA GLU A 137 7.90 -10.47 -13.76
C GLU A 137 7.30 -11.82 -14.15
N LYS A 138 6.00 -11.81 -14.43
CA LYS A 138 5.28 -12.99 -14.91
C LYS A 138 5.25 -12.94 -16.44
N THR A 139 6.01 -13.78 -17.10
CA THR A 139 5.92 -13.96 -18.54
C THR A 139 4.93 -15.07 -18.83
N ARG A 140 3.76 -14.70 -19.38
CA ARG A 140 2.76 -15.68 -19.80
C ARG A 140 3.07 -16.13 -21.22
N HIS A 141 3.50 -17.38 -21.37
CA HIS A 141 3.70 -17.99 -22.69
C HIS A 141 2.41 -18.65 -23.21
N SER A 142 1.51 -19.09 -22.31
CA SER A 142 0.18 -19.61 -22.67
C SER A 142 -0.78 -19.54 -21.47
N TYR A 143 -2.04 -19.99 -21.64
CA TYR A 143 -3.00 -20.10 -20.53
C TYR A 143 -2.53 -21.07 -19.43
N ARG A 144 -1.67 -22.04 -19.77
CA ARG A 144 -1.16 -23.07 -18.83
C ARG A 144 0.28 -22.86 -18.40
N HIS A 145 1.06 -22.02 -19.10
CA HIS A 145 2.48 -21.83 -18.84
C HIS A 145 2.79 -20.36 -18.51
N VAL A 146 3.19 -20.12 -17.27
CA VAL A 146 3.57 -18.80 -16.76
C VAL A 146 4.92 -18.93 -16.08
N ASP A 147 5.95 -18.33 -16.68
CA ASP A 147 7.28 -18.24 -16.07
C ASP A 147 7.33 -17.03 -15.13
N VAL A 148 8.00 -17.22 -13.99
CA VAL A 148 8.25 -16.16 -13.02
C VAL A 148 9.75 -15.89 -13.05
N MET A 149 10.12 -14.73 -13.59
CA MET A 149 11.51 -14.31 -13.70
C MET A 149 11.76 -13.09 -12.81
N MET A 150 13.01 -12.91 -12.37
CA MET A 150 13.44 -11.66 -11.74
C MET A 150 13.83 -10.68 -12.83
N LYS A 151 13.34 -9.43 -12.74
CA LYS A 151 13.69 -8.35 -13.68
C LYS A 151 15.22 -8.19 -13.80
N ASN A 152 15.86 -8.06 -12.64
CA ASN A 152 17.31 -8.02 -12.52
C ASN A 152 17.76 -9.27 -11.76
N GLN A 153 18.69 -10.04 -12.34
CA GLN A 153 19.32 -11.12 -11.58
C GLN A 153 20.22 -10.53 -10.50
N ILE A 154 19.90 -10.84 -9.24
CA ILE A 154 20.66 -10.40 -8.08
C ILE A 154 21.01 -11.63 -7.28
N ASP A 155 22.29 -11.75 -6.93
CA ASP A 155 22.73 -12.74 -5.96
C ASP A 155 22.11 -12.42 -4.58
N MET A 156 21.21 -13.30 -4.14
CA MET A 156 20.52 -13.23 -2.84
C MET A 156 21.19 -14.11 -1.78
N LYS A 157 22.25 -14.82 -2.12
CA LYS A 157 22.93 -15.75 -1.20
C LYS A 157 23.40 -15.01 0.06
N ASP A 158 23.02 -15.56 1.21
CA ASP A 158 23.38 -15.05 2.55
C ASP A 158 22.91 -13.61 2.86
N LYS A 159 21.95 -13.08 2.08
CA LYS A 159 21.39 -11.73 2.24
C LYS A 159 20.00 -11.73 2.86
N ASN A 160 19.64 -10.61 3.47
CA ASN A 160 18.27 -10.35 3.93
C ASN A 160 17.45 -9.82 2.77
N VAL A 161 16.36 -10.51 2.41
CA VAL A 161 15.47 -10.06 1.34
C VAL A 161 14.23 -9.45 1.98
N ILE A 162 13.97 -8.18 1.66
CA ILE A 162 12.77 -7.47 2.11
C ILE A 162 11.82 -7.34 0.93
N ILE A 163 10.67 -7.99 1.04
CA ILE A 163 9.62 -7.97 0.04
C ILE A 163 8.65 -6.84 0.38
N VAL A 164 8.47 -5.87 -0.52
CA VAL A 164 7.65 -4.67 -0.29
C VAL A 164 6.48 -4.61 -1.28
N ASP A 165 5.29 -4.24 -0.78
CA ASP A 165 4.09 -4.02 -1.59
C ASP A 165 3.16 -2.96 -0.96
N ASP A 166 2.21 -2.43 -1.72
CA ASP A 166 1.21 -1.49 -1.19
C ASP A 166 0.23 -2.17 -0.24
N ILE A 167 -0.35 -3.30 -0.66
CA ILE A 167 -1.45 -3.95 0.04
C ILE A 167 -1.16 -5.43 0.26
N ILE A 168 -1.10 -5.84 1.53
CA ILE A 168 -1.12 -7.25 1.89
C ILE A 168 -2.57 -7.68 2.15
N SER A 169 -3.22 -8.21 1.12
CA SER A 169 -4.60 -8.74 1.19
C SER A 169 -4.62 -10.23 1.55
N THR A 170 -4.58 -11.14 0.59
CA THR A 170 -4.57 -12.60 0.81
C THR A 170 -3.16 -13.15 1.09
N GLY A 171 -2.12 -12.35 0.86
CA GLY A 171 -0.72 -12.73 1.06
C GLY A 171 -0.13 -13.65 -0.02
N ASN A 172 -0.92 -14.14 -0.98
CA ASN A 172 -0.48 -15.14 -1.95
C ASN A 172 0.68 -14.67 -2.85
N THR A 173 0.66 -13.42 -3.30
CA THR A 173 1.73 -12.87 -4.14
C THR A 173 3.03 -12.75 -3.35
N MET A 174 2.94 -12.29 -2.10
CA MET A 174 4.07 -12.21 -1.16
C MET A 174 4.68 -13.60 -0.89
N ILE A 175 3.85 -14.62 -0.62
CA ILE A 175 4.32 -15.99 -0.36
C ILE A 175 5.07 -16.56 -1.57
N LYS A 176 4.58 -16.32 -2.79
CA LYS A 176 5.29 -16.73 -4.01
C LYS A 176 6.64 -16.04 -4.14
N ALA A 177 6.70 -14.75 -3.84
CA ALA A 177 7.94 -13.99 -3.86
C ALA A 177 8.94 -14.50 -2.80
N ALA A 178 8.48 -14.85 -1.61
CA ALA A 178 9.30 -15.49 -0.58
C ALA A 178 9.88 -16.84 -1.04
N ALA A 179 9.08 -17.68 -1.70
CA ALA A 179 9.56 -18.95 -2.24
C ALA A 179 10.66 -18.74 -3.30
N THR A 180 10.51 -17.76 -4.18
CA THR A 180 11.55 -17.39 -5.16
C THR A 180 12.82 -16.89 -4.46
N ALA A 181 12.69 -15.98 -3.50
CA ALA A 181 13.84 -15.47 -2.74
C ALA A 181 14.58 -16.60 -2.01
N LYS A 182 13.84 -17.52 -1.38
CA LYS A 182 14.42 -18.68 -0.69
C LYS A 182 15.20 -19.59 -1.64
N SER A 183 14.63 -19.87 -2.81
CA SER A 183 15.25 -20.71 -3.85
C SER A 183 16.54 -20.09 -4.42
N ASN A 184 16.66 -18.75 -4.36
CA ASN A 184 17.86 -18.00 -4.74
C ASN A 184 18.86 -17.79 -3.59
N GLY A 185 18.67 -18.45 -2.45
CA GLY A 185 19.65 -18.47 -1.36
C GLY A 185 19.47 -17.38 -0.29
N ALA A 186 18.31 -16.71 -0.23
CA ALA A 186 18.04 -15.72 0.80
C ALA A 186 18.24 -16.30 2.21
N LYS A 187 18.94 -15.54 3.07
CA LYS A 187 19.20 -15.89 4.47
C LYS A 187 17.95 -15.73 5.31
N THR A 188 17.33 -14.57 5.20
CA THR A 188 16.04 -14.23 5.85
C THR A 188 15.15 -13.50 4.86
N ILE A 189 13.85 -13.58 5.08
CA ILE A 189 12.81 -13.00 4.24
C ILE A 189 11.84 -12.23 5.13
N THR A 190 11.72 -10.93 4.89
CA THR A 190 10.80 -10.04 5.62
C THR A 190 9.77 -9.46 4.66
N ALA A 191 8.49 -9.47 5.04
CA ALA A 191 7.43 -8.75 4.33
C ALA A 191 7.23 -7.36 4.93
N ILE A 192 7.12 -6.34 4.08
CA ILE A 192 6.67 -5.00 4.46
C ILE A 192 5.50 -4.60 3.55
N GLY A 193 4.37 -4.26 4.15
CA GLY A 193 3.20 -3.72 3.43
C GLY A 193 2.84 -2.33 3.91
N VAL A 194 2.45 -1.42 3.01
CA VAL A 194 1.87 -0.13 3.43
C VAL A 194 0.55 -0.36 4.14
N HIS A 195 -0.31 -1.21 3.58
CA HIS A 195 -1.64 -1.53 4.08
C HIS A 195 -1.78 -3.04 4.37
N GLY A 196 -1.83 -3.41 5.65
CA GLY A 196 -2.06 -4.79 6.08
C GLY A 196 -3.54 -5.13 6.23
N LEU A 197 -4.21 -5.59 5.17
CA LEU A 197 -5.61 -6.02 5.23
C LEU A 197 -5.78 -7.42 5.82
N PHE A 198 -4.84 -8.32 5.52
CA PHE A 198 -4.78 -9.69 6.03
C PHE A 198 -6.10 -10.48 5.99
N VAL A 199 -6.81 -10.47 4.85
CA VAL A 199 -8.05 -11.24 4.69
C VAL A 199 -7.79 -12.75 4.65
N GLU A 200 -8.80 -13.56 4.92
CA GLU A 200 -8.71 -15.04 4.80
C GLU A 200 -7.56 -15.67 5.61
N ASN A 201 -7.28 -15.15 6.82
CA ASN A 201 -6.18 -15.59 7.68
C ASN A 201 -4.80 -15.47 7.01
N ALA A 202 -4.61 -14.44 6.16
CA ALA A 202 -3.37 -14.24 5.43
C ALA A 202 -2.17 -14.04 6.36
N TYR A 203 -2.34 -13.37 7.50
CA TYR A 203 -1.26 -13.18 8.47
C TYR A 203 -0.71 -14.52 8.98
N GLU A 204 -1.58 -15.43 9.42
CA GLU A 204 -1.21 -16.77 9.90
C GLU A 204 -0.58 -17.63 8.80
N LYS A 205 -1.10 -17.52 7.57
CA LYS A 205 -0.54 -18.21 6.40
C LYS A 205 0.87 -17.70 6.09
N MET A 206 1.06 -16.39 6.05
CA MET A 206 2.33 -15.76 5.72
C MET A 206 3.41 -16.01 6.78
N ASN A 207 3.06 -16.09 8.07
CA ASN A 207 4.02 -16.39 9.15
C ASN A 207 4.80 -17.71 8.96
N ARG A 208 4.35 -18.61 8.07
CA ARG A 208 5.06 -19.85 7.73
C ARG A 208 6.19 -19.66 6.70
N TYR A 209 6.20 -18.54 5.99
CA TYR A 209 7.09 -18.25 4.86
C TYR A 209 8.02 -17.06 5.10
N PHE A 210 7.73 -16.26 6.11
CA PHE A 210 8.45 -15.02 6.43
C PHE A 210 9.02 -15.08 7.84
N ASP A 211 10.25 -14.63 8.00
CA ASP A 211 10.87 -14.46 9.32
C ASP A 211 10.23 -13.28 10.07
N ASN A 212 9.81 -12.25 9.33
CA ASN A 212 9.11 -11.09 9.88
C ASN A 212 8.05 -10.56 8.93
N ILE A 213 6.97 -10.02 9.49
CA ILE A 213 5.93 -9.30 8.76
C ILE A 213 5.70 -7.97 9.46
N TYR A 214 6.00 -6.87 8.77
CA TYR A 214 5.81 -5.51 9.26
C TYR A 214 4.85 -4.75 8.35
N THR A 215 4.12 -3.83 8.94
CA THR A 215 3.27 -2.91 8.19
C THR A 215 3.44 -1.50 8.68
N VAL A 216 3.04 -0.56 7.83
CA VAL A 216 2.79 0.83 8.22
C VAL A 216 1.49 0.88 9.03
N ASN A 217 1.37 1.82 9.97
CA ASN A 217 0.18 2.02 10.80
C ASN A 217 -1.00 2.70 10.08
N THR A 218 -1.17 2.44 8.78
CA THR A 218 -2.33 2.92 8.00
C THR A 218 -3.61 2.14 8.30
N ILE A 219 -3.48 0.88 8.71
CA ILE A 219 -4.55 0.00 9.19
C ILE A 219 -4.08 -0.63 10.50
N THR A 220 -4.89 -0.53 11.55
CA THR A 220 -4.58 -1.06 12.88
C THR A 220 -4.39 -2.57 12.83
N HIS A 221 -3.17 -3.02 13.14
CA HIS A 221 -2.82 -4.43 13.24
C HIS A 221 -1.55 -4.60 14.08
N LYS A 222 -1.35 -5.76 14.70
CA LYS A 222 -0.17 -6.05 15.55
C LYS A 222 1.18 -6.00 14.79
N THR A 223 1.15 -6.02 13.46
CA THR A 223 2.34 -5.88 12.60
C THR A 223 2.77 -4.43 12.39
N ASN A 224 2.00 -3.43 12.85
CA ASN A 224 2.36 -2.03 12.70
C ASN A 224 3.65 -1.73 13.48
N LYS A 225 4.76 -1.53 12.75
CA LYS A 225 6.08 -1.17 13.31
C LYS A 225 6.71 0.04 12.62
N ILE A 226 6.04 0.56 11.59
CA ILE A 226 6.47 1.70 10.80
C ILE A 226 5.42 2.78 10.99
N ASP A 227 5.82 3.93 11.55
CA ASP A 227 4.91 5.02 11.88
C ASP A 227 4.88 6.06 10.77
N ILE A 228 3.69 6.33 10.21
CA ILE A 228 3.44 7.33 9.17
C ILE A 228 2.97 8.67 9.74
N ILE A 229 2.66 8.74 11.04
CA ILE A 229 2.15 9.96 11.68
C ILE A 229 3.07 11.16 11.44
N PRO A 230 4.42 11.07 11.57
CA PRO A 230 5.30 12.20 11.30
C PRO A 230 5.12 12.78 9.90
N THR A 231 4.97 11.93 8.88
CA THR A 231 4.75 12.35 7.48
C THR A 231 3.42 13.08 7.32
N ILE A 232 2.36 12.60 7.98
CA ILE A 232 1.05 13.27 7.96
C ILE A 232 1.13 14.64 8.67
N VAL A 233 1.77 14.70 9.84
CA VAL A 233 1.91 15.94 10.62
C VAL A 233 2.72 16.98 9.84
N GLU A 234 3.80 16.58 9.17
CA GLU A 234 4.59 17.48 8.32
C GLU A 234 3.74 18.07 7.19
N GLU A 235 2.90 17.27 6.53
CA GLU A 235 2.02 17.77 5.48
C GLU A 235 0.94 18.72 6.01
N LEU A 236 0.38 18.46 7.20
CA LEU A 236 -0.60 19.35 7.82
C LEU A 236 0.02 20.69 8.20
N ASN A 237 1.25 20.70 8.72
CA ASN A 237 1.95 21.92 9.12
C ASN A 237 2.32 22.82 7.95
N LYS A 238 2.43 22.30 6.71
CA LYS A 238 2.64 23.11 5.50
C LYS A 238 1.42 23.93 5.10
N GLN A 239 0.28 23.72 5.76
CA GLN A 239 -1.04 24.17 5.29
C GLN A 239 -1.85 24.94 6.34
N ILE A 240 -1.29 25.10 7.54
CA ILE A 240 -1.72 26.04 8.58
C ILE A 240 -0.86 27.29 8.43
#